data_AF-A0A183HC62-F1
#
_entry.id   AF-A0A183HC62-F1
#
_cell.length_a   1.000
_cell.length_b   1.000
_cell.length_c   1.000
_cell.angle_alpha   90.00
_cell.angle_beta   90.00
_cell.angle_gamma   90.00
#
_symmetry.space_group_name_H-M   'P 1'
#
loop_
_entity.id
_entity.type
_entity.pdbx_description
1 polymer ?
#
loop_
_entity_poly.entity_id
_entity_poly.type
_entity_poly.pdbx_seq_one_letter_code
_entity_poly.pdbx_strand_id
1 'polypeptide(L)'
;METNFLERIPPSLQRLPTAALDMSAERVIIEVNNNRQEQAVIPEMTDMLSDRTVDLPPGSIHFIPFPSIADLLEANKVRLL
;
A
#
# COMPACT_ATOMS: atom_id res chain seq x y z
N MET A 1 -16.73 23.22 -23.79
CA MET A 1 -15.61 23.06 -22.83
C MET A 1 -16.15 23.42 -21.47
N GLU A 2 -16.21 22.45 -20.56
CA GLU A 2 -16.65 22.73 -19.19
C GLU A 2 -15.55 23.55 -18.50
N THR A 3 -15.86 24.78 -18.10
CA THR A 3 -14.96 25.63 -17.30
C THR A 3 -14.74 24.96 -15.95
N ASN A 4 -13.48 24.68 -15.62
CA ASN A 4 -13.06 24.18 -14.32
C ASN A 4 -13.60 25.11 -13.22
N PHE A 5 -14.38 24.58 -12.27
CA PHE A 5 -15.03 25.41 -11.26
C PHE A 5 -14.02 26.19 -10.38
N LEU A 6 -12.78 25.70 -10.29
CA LEU A 6 -11.69 26.37 -9.58
C LEU A 6 -11.35 27.72 -10.19
N GLU A 7 -11.58 27.94 -11.48
CA GLU A 7 -11.36 29.24 -12.14
C GLU A 7 -12.36 30.31 -11.70
N ARG A 8 -13.47 29.91 -11.06
CA ARG A 8 -14.55 30.80 -10.58
C ARG A 8 -14.37 31.27 -9.13
N ILE A 9 -13.37 30.75 -8.42
CA ILE A 9 -13.09 31.09 -7.02
C ILE A 9 -11.79 31.90 -6.91
N PRO A 10 -11.63 32.71 -5.84
CA PRO A 10 -10.44 33.54 -5.64
C PRO A 10 -9.13 32.75 -5.75
N PRO A 11 -8.05 33.32 -6.31
CA PRO A 11 -6.76 32.63 -6.53
C PRO A 11 -6.21 31.87 -5.31
N SER A 12 -6.45 32.39 -4.10
CA SER A 12 -6.03 31.79 -2.84
C SER A 12 -6.78 30.48 -2.49
N LEU A 13 -7.93 30.22 -3.11
CA LEU A 13 -8.80 29.06 -2.88
C LEU A 13 -8.84 28.08 -4.06
N GLN A 14 -8.11 28.35 -5.14
CA GLN A 14 -8.07 27.48 -6.33
C GLN A 14 -7.32 26.16 -6.10
N ARG A 15 -6.72 25.98 -4.92
CA ARG A 15 -6.06 24.74 -4.53
C ARG A 15 -6.97 23.93 -3.64
N LEU A 16 -7.37 22.76 -4.13
CA LEU A 16 -7.99 21.75 -3.29
C LEU A 16 -6.88 21.09 -2.44
N PRO A 17 -7.00 21.06 -1.11
CA PRO A 17 -6.08 20.29 -0.29
C PRO A 17 -6.23 18.82 -0.63
N THR A 18 -5.25 18.25 -1.31
CA THR A 18 -5.10 16.80 -1.42
C THR A 18 -4.46 16.34 -0.12
N ALA A 19 -5.27 16.03 0.90
CA ALA A 19 -4.78 15.29 2.04
C ALA A 19 -4.36 13.91 1.49
N ALA A 20 -3.06 13.72 1.26
CA ALA A 20 -2.53 12.40 0.97
C ALA A 20 -2.85 11.55 2.21
N LEU A 21 -3.67 10.52 2.04
CA LEU A 21 -3.94 9.57 3.11
C LEU A 21 -2.64 8.80 3.34
N ASP A 22 -2.09 8.91 4.55
CA ASP A 22 -0.91 8.15 4.94
C ASP A 22 -1.31 6.68 5.15
N MET A 23 -0.96 5.83 4.19
CA MET A 23 -1.20 4.38 4.24
C MET A 23 0.04 3.60 4.71
N SER A 24 1.09 4.28 5.19
CA SER A 24 2.33 3.64 5.62
C SER A 24 2.13 2.60 6.73
N ALA A 25 1.12 2.81 7.58
CA ALA A 25 0.76 1.94 8.69
C ALA A 25 -0.39 0.96 8.38
N GLU A 26 -1.03 1.07 7.22
CA GLU A 26 -2.21 0.26 6.88
C GLU A 26 -1.80 -1.19 6.66
N ARG A 27 -2.51 -2.12 7.32
CA ARG A 27 -2.23 -3.56 7.24
C ARG A 27 -3.39 -4.29 6.62
N VAL A 28 -3.07 -5.25 5.77
CA VAL A 28 -4.03 -6.03 4.99
C VAL A 28 -3.84 -7.52 5.27
N ILE A 29 -4.92 -8.28 5.05
CA ILE A 29 -4.88 -9.73 5.01
C ILE A 29 -4.68 -10.14 3.56
N ILE A 30 -3.68 -10.99 3.31
CA ILE A 30 -3.39 -11.50 1.98
C ILE A 30 -3.34 -13.01 1.95
N GLU A 31 -3.55 -13.57 0.76
CA GLU A 31 -3.22 -14.95 0.42
C GLU A 31 -2.19 -14.98 -0.71
N VAL A 32 -1.17 -15.82 -0.57
CA VAL A 32 -0.13 -16.02 -1.60
C VAL A 32 -0.67 -16.95 -2.68
N ASN A 33 -1.02 -16.42 -3.85
CA ASN A 33 -1.52 -17.19 -4.99
C ASN A 33 -0.40 -17.61 -5.97
N ASN A 34 0.86 -17.23 -5.71
CA ASN A 34 2.01 -17.70 -6.49
C ASN A 34 2.42 -19.14 -6.13
N ASN A 35 2.94 -19.89 -7.11
CA ASN A 35 3.44 -21.26 -6.95
C ASN A 35 4.87 -21.33 -6.41
N ARG A 36 5.54 -20.18 -6.24
CA ARG A 36 6.88 -20.05 -5.68
C ARG A 36 6.83 -19.25 -4.38
N GLN A 37 7.80 -19.50 -3.50
CA GLN A 37 7.99 -18.69 -2.31
C GLN A 37 8.32 -17.25 -2.69
N GLU A 38 7.59 -16.31 -2.11
CA GLU A 38 7.87 -14.88 -2.19
C GLU A 38 8.45 -14.40 -0.86
N GLN A 39 8.92 -13.16 -0.85
CA GLN A 39 9.41 -12.49 0.35
C GLN A 39 8.87 -11.07 0.39
N ALA A 40 8.60 -10.57 1.59
CA ALA A 40 8.24 -9.18 1.81
C ALA A 40 9.12 -8.58 2.91
N VAL A 41 9.52 -7.33 2.71
CA VAL A 41 10.25 -6.56 3.71
C VAL A 41 9.24 -5.73 4.50
N ILE A 42 9.21 -5.91 5.82
CA ILE A 42 8.26 -5.23 6.69
C ILE A 42 8.98 -4.48 7.81
N PRO A 43 8.47 -3.32 8.24
CA PRO A 43 8.99 -2.62 9.41
C PRO A 43 8.86 -3.50 10.66
N GLU A 44 9.88 -3.46 11.51
CA GLU A 44 9.89 -4.20 12.76
C GLU A 44 8.94 -3.56 13.80
N MET A 45 8.39 -4.39 14.70
CA MET A 45 7.38 -3.90 15.67
C MET A 45 7.99 -3.10 16.83
N THR A 46 9.27 -3.33 17.12
CA THR A 46 9.99 -2.72 18.25
C THR A 46 10.85 -1.53 17.84
N ASP A 47 11.26 -1.48 16.57
CA ASP A 47 12.02 -0.38 16.00
C ASP A 47 11.48 -0.11 14.59
N MET A 48 10.79 1.03 14.43
CA MET A 48 10.20 1.40 13.14
C MET A 48 11.25 1.87 12.12
N LEU A 49 12.52 1.98 12.52
CA LEU A 49 13.64 2.27 11.63
C LEU A 49 14.34 1.00 11.14
N SER A 50 13.97 -0.18 11.68
CA SER A 50 14.49 -1.46 11.23
C SER A 50 13.48 -2.19 10.36
N ASP A 51 14.02 -2.90 9.38
CA ASP A 51 13.26 -3.74 8.46
C ASP A 51 13.59 -5.21 8.71
N ARG A 52 12.60 -6.08 8.59
CA ARG A 52 12.78 -7.53 8.58
C ARG A 52 12.17 -8.16 7.34
N THR A 53 12.81 -9.20 6.84
CA THR A 53 12.28 -10.01 5.73
C THR A 53 11.40 -11.12 6.27
N VAL A 54 10.24 -11.31 5.65
CA VAL A 54 9.28 -12.38 5.97
C VAL A 54 9.09 -13.25 4.73
N ASP A 55 9.19 -14.56 4.92
CA ASP A 55 8.88 -15.54 3.88
C ASP A 55 7.37 -15.68 3.69
N LEU A 56 6.94 -15.73 2.43
CA LEU A 56 5.55 -15.88 2.00
C LEU A 56 5.40 -17.18 1.17
N PRO A 57 5.17 -18.33 1.83
CA PRO A 57 5.00 -19.61 1.14
C PRO A 57 3.73 -19.65 0.27
N PRO A 58 3.71 -20.45 -0.82
CA PRO A 58 2.51 -20.66 -1.63
C PRO A 58 1.28 -21.08 -0.80
N GLY A 59 0.13 -20.45 -1.05
CA GLY A 59 -1.16 -20.74 -0.39
C GLY A 59 -1.25 -20.30 1.07
N SER A 60 -0.25 -19.61 1.61
CA SER A 60 -0.28 -19.10 2.98
C SER A 60 -1.04 -17.78 3.10
N ILE A 61 -1.56 -17.50 4.29
CA ILE A 61 -2.31 -16.28 4.63
C ILE A 61 -1.51 -15.46 5.63
N HIS A 62 -1.39 -14.15 5.39
CA HIS A 62 -0.58 -13.25 6.23
C HIS A 62 -1.29 -11.94 6.53
N PHE A 63 -0.98 -11.36 7.69
CA PHE A 63 -1.37 -10.00 8.07
C PHE A 63 -0.16 -9.07 8.00
N ILE A 64 -0.11 -8.22 6.98
CA ILE A 64 1.12 -7.54 6.55
C ILE A 64 0.86 -6.08 6.16
N PRO A 65 1.82 -5.14 6.30
CA PRO A 65 1.65 -3.78 5.82
C PRO A 65 1.41 -3.75 4.31
N PHE A 66 0.43 -2.96 3.86
CA PHE A 66 0.11 -2.82 2.44
C PHE A 66 1.31 -2.35 1.60
N PRO A 67 2.11 -1.35 2.03
CA PRO A 67 3.27 -0.92 1.26
C PRO A 67 4.29 -2.04 1.00
N SER A 68 4.42 -2.99 1.93
CA SER A 68 5.34 -4.12 1.82
C SER A 68 4.94 -5.17 0.78
N ILE A 69 3.69 -5.14 0.30
CA ILE A 69 3.15 -6.11 -0.66
C ILE A 69 2.61 -5.48 -1.94
N ALA A 70 2.74 -4.16 -2.11
CA ALA A 70 2.19 -3.44 -3.26
C ALA A 70 2.71 -4.00 -4.59
N ASP A 71 4.02 -4.20 -4.71
CA ASP A 71 4.65 -4.78 -5.90
C ASP A 71 4.19 -6.23 -6.17
N LEU A 72 3.99 -7.02 -5.10
CA LEU A 72 3.50 -8.40 -5.21
C LEU A 72 2.04 -8.44 -5.66
N LEU A 73 1.23 -7.47 -5.21
CA LEU A 73 -0.16 -7.32 -5.60
C LEU A 73 -0.28 -6.87 -7.06
N GLU A 74 0.51 -5.88 -7.49
CA GLU A 74 0.59 -5.45 -8.89
C GLU A 74 1.04 -6.59 -9.82
N ALA A 75 1.97 -7.43 -9.35
CA ALA A 75 2.44 -8.60 -10.08
C ALA A 75 1.49 -9.82 -10.01
N ASN A 76 0.32 -9.70 -9.34
CA ASN A 76 -0.64 -10.78 -9.13
C ASN A 76 -0.04 -12.05 -8.47
N LYS A 77 0.91 -11.86 -7.55
CA LYS A 77 1.56 -12.92 -6.75
C LYS A 77 0.93 -13.13 -5.38
N VAL A 78 0.09 -12.18 -4.96
CA VAL A 78 -0.77 -12.25 -3.78
C VAL A 78 -2.16 -11.71 -4.14
N ARG A 79 -3.19 -12.06 -3.36
CA ARG A 79 -4.48 -11.37 -3.40
C ARG A 79 -4.86 -10.84 -2.03
N LEU A 80 -5.58 -9.73 -2.01
CA LEU A 80 -6.25 -9.22 -0.81
C LEU A 80 -7.46 -10.12 -0.48
N LEU A 81 -7.70 -10.34 0.81
CA LEU A 81 -8.87 -11.07 1.35
C LEU A 81 -9.86 -10.12 2.02
#